data_AF-A0ABD5SQ98-F1
#
_entry.id   AF-A0ABD5SQ98-F1
#
_cell.length_a   1.000
_cell.length_b   1.000
_cell.length_c   1.000
_cell.angle_alpha   90.00
_cell.angle_beta   90.00
_cell.angle_gamma   90.00
#
_symmetry.space_group_name_H-M   'P 1'
#
loop_
_entity.id
_entity.type
_entity.pdbx_description
1 polymer ?
#
loop_
_entity_poly.entity_id
_entity_poly.type
_entity_poly.pdbx_seq_one_letter_code
_entity_poly.pdbx_strand_id
1 'polypeptide(L)'
;RLLIVGQVCSVALGGVLIQRARPTLERLPLVGWSMLVGGLVLHVVSLSAGEFPSADVLDPVSVGALLYLGVFATAVAFMIYFSILEEHGAFEAALIGYLVPIVATVASVFLLGEEIGVLTVGGFGLVAVGFVLLKRRALVDAVGLSSGVGSP
;
A
#
# COMPACT_ATOMS: atom_id res chain seq x y z
N ARG A 1 4.07 -7.50 18.82
CA ARG A 1 2.68 -7.07 19.16
C ARG A 1 2.58 -5.56 19.33
N LEU A 2 3.37 -4.91 20.20
CA LEU A 2 3.42 -3.44 20.33
C LEU A 2 3.77 -2.71 19.02
N LEU A 3 4.71 -3.25 18.22
CA LEU A 3 5.08 -2.69 16.93
C LEU A 3 3.92 -2.63 15.92
N ILE A 4 3.04 -3.64 15.91
CA ILE A 4 1.87 -3.70 15.03
C ILE A 4 0.86 -2.61 15.42
N VAL A 5 0.60 -2.46 16.73
CA VAL A 5 -0.29 -1.41 17.25
C VAL A 5 0.29 -0.03 16.93
N GLY A 6 1.60 0.17 17.14
CA GLY A 6 2.29 1.40 16.78
C GLY A 6 2.17 1.74 15.29
N GLN A 7 2.36 0.75 14.41
CA GLN A 7 2.18 0.92 12.97
C GLN A 7 0.75 1.34 12.61
N VAL A 8 -0.27 0.66 13.15
CA VAL A 8 -1.68 0.98 12.86
C VAL A 8 -2.03 2.39 13.36
N CYS A 9 -1.60 2.75 14.58
CA CYS A 9 -1.82 4.09 15.13
C CYS A 9 -1.13 5.16 14.29
N SER A 10 0.12 4.93 13.86
CA SER A 10 0.88 5.87 13.04
C SER A 10 0.20 6.10 11.68
N VAL A 11 -0.20 5.03 10.99
CA VAL A 11 -0.90 5.10 9.69
C VAL A 11 -2.24 5.82 9.84
N ALA A 12 -3.03 5.49 10.87
CA ALA A 12 -4.33 6.13 11.11
C ALA A 12 -4.17 7.63 11.44
N LEU A 13 -3.23 7.98 12.31
CA LEU A 13 -2.94 9.38 12.66
C LEU A 13 -2.47 10.18 11.45
N GLY A 14 -1.54 9.64 10.65
CA GLY A 14 -1.07 10.28 9.43
C GLY A 14 -2.22 10.55 8.45
N GLY A 15 -3.09 9.56 8.23
CA GLY A 15 -4.27 9.70 7.37
C GLY A 15 -5.25 10.76 7.87
N VAL A 16 -5.49 10.85 9.17
CA VAL A 16 -6.36 11.88 9.78
C VAL A 16 -5.72 13.27 9.70
N LEU A 17 -4.41 13.38 9.96
CA LEU A 17 -3.70 14.66 9.95
C LEU A 17 -3.67 15.26 8.54
N ILE A 18 -3.41 14.44 7.51
CA ILE A 18 -3.43 14.86 6.10
C ILE A 18 -4.84 15.32 5.70
N GLN A 19 -5.89 14.57 6.08
CA GLN A 19 -7.27 14.97 5.81
C GLN A 19 -7.65 16.30 6.48
N ARG A 20 -7.15 16.55 7.69
CA ARG A 20 -7.39 17.81 8.41
C ARG A 20 -6.57 18.98 7.87
N ALA A 21 -5.34 18.73 7.46
CA ALA A 21 -4.43 19.77 6.97
C ALA A 21 -4.90 20.39 5.64
N ARG A 22 -5.75 19.68 4.86
CA ARG A 22 -6.26 20.10 3.56
C ARG A 22 -5.17 20.73 2.68
N PRO A 23 -4.10 19.98 2.37
CA PRO A 23 -2.96 20.50 1.64
C PRO A 23 -3.40 21.04 0.27
N THR A 24 -2.76 22.12 -0.14
CA THR A 24 -3.01 22.80 -1.42
C THR A 24 -2.20 22.21 -2.58
N LEU A 25 -1.26 21.31 -2.29
CA LEU A 25 -0.44 20.61 -3.27
C LEU A 25 -1.21 19.47 -3.94
N GLU A 26 -0.90 19.22 -5.21
CA GLU A 26 -1.32 18.01 -5.92
C GLU A 26 -0.82 16.73 -5.22
N ARG A 27 -1.50 15.60 -5.43
CA ARG A 27 -1.26 14.36 -4.67
C ARG A 27 0.14 13.80 -4.86
N LEU A 28 0.66 13.81 -6.09
CA LEU A 28 1.97 13.27 -6.41
C LEU A 28 3.11 14.07 -5.74
N PRO A 29 3.17 15.42 -5.83
CA PRO A 29 4.11 16.24 -5.06
C PRO A 29 3.98 16.06 -3.54
N LEU A 30 2.76 15.96 -3.01
CA LEU A 30 2.54 15.76 -1.58
C LEU A 30 3.15 14.46 -1.07
N VAL A 31 2.97 13.36 -1.82
CA VAL A 31 3.59 12.06 -1.49
C VAL A 31 5.11 12.11 -1.66
N GLY A 32 5.62 12.76 -2.70
CA GLY A 32 7.06 12.94 -2.88
C GLY A 32 7.72 13.65 -1.69
N TRP A 33 7.13 14.77 -1.25
CA TRP A 33 7.63 15.51 -0.09
C TRP A 33 7.48 14.73 1.22
N SER A 34 6.39 13.99 1.40
CA SER A 34 6.22 13.17 2.62
C SER A 34 7.23 12.03 2.68
N MET A 35 7.54 11.39 1.55
CA MET A 35 8.58 10.36 1.47
C MET A 35 9.98 10.93 1.72
N LEU A 36 10.29 12.11 1.18
CA LEU A 36 11.57 12.76 1.41
C LEU A 36 11.77 13.14 2.89
N VAL A 37 10.78 13.78 3.50
CA VAL A 37 10.82 14.13 4.93
C VAL A 37 10.85 12.87 5.80
N GLY A 38 10.02 11.87 5.49
CA GLY A 38 10.00 10.59 6.21
C GLY A 38 11.34 9.86 6.13
N GLY A 39 11.95 9.80 4.95
CA GLY A 39 13.28 9.23 4.75
C GLY A 39 14.37 9.95 5.53
N LEU A 40 14.35 11.29 5.54
CA LEU A 40 15.28 12.09 6.34
C LEU A 40 15.14 11.80 7.83
N VAL A 41 13.90 11.78 8.34
CA VAL A 41 13.61 11.47 9.76
C VAL A 41 14.09 10.07 10.11
N LEU A 42 13.81 9.07 9.26
CA LEU A 42 14.28 7.70 9.48
C LEU A 42 15.81 7.63 9.51
N HIS A 43 16.50 8.37 8.65
CA HIS A 43 17.97 8.41 8.63
C HIS A 43 18.55 9.05 9.90
N VAL A 44 17.97 10.16 10.36
CA VAL A 44 18.36 10.81 11.62
C VAL A 44 18.14 9.88 12.81
N VAL A 45 16.99 9.20 12.88
CA VAL A 45 16.68 8.25 13.95
C VAL A 45 17.65 7.08 13.94
N SER A 46 17.92 6.48 12.77
CA SER A 46 18.87 5.37 12.62
C SER A 46 20.27 5.74 13.11
N LEU A 47 20.80 6.90 12.69
CA LEU A 47 22.08 7.41 13.18
C LEU A 47 22.07 7.68 14.68
N SER A 48 20.99 8.26 15.22
CA SER A 48 20.86 8.51 16.67
C SER A 48 20.76 7.23 17.51
N ALA A 49 20.30 6.14 16.91
CA ALA A 49 20.24 4.81 17.51
C ALA A 49 21.59 4.07 17.43
N GLY A 50 22.61 4.65 16.80
CA GLY A 50 23.94 4.06 16.63
C GLY A 50 24.04 3.07 15.47
N GLU A 51 23.05 3.05 14.57
CA GLU A 51 23.09 2.23 13.36
C GLU A 51 23.93 2.97 12.30
N PHE A 52 25.19 2.55 12.15
CA PHE A 52 26.07 3.09 11.13
C PHE A 52 26.06 2.20 9.88
N PRO A 53 26.05 2.79 8.67
CA PRO A 53 26.08 2.01 7.44
C PRO A 53 27.35 1.18 7.38
N SER A 54 27.18 -0.13 7.20
CA SER A 54 28.27 -1.07 6.96
C SER A 54 28.86 -0.84 5.56
N ALA A 55 30.11 -1.24 5.31
CA ALA A 55 30.73 -1.12 3.99
C ALA A 55 29.94 -1.88 2.89
N ASP A 56 29.21 -2.94 3.27
CA ASP A 56 28.39 -3.76 2.39
C ASP A 56 27.13 -3.04 1.85
N VAL A 57 26.79 -1.86 2.37
CA VAL A 57 25.66 -1.05 1.87
C VAL A 57 25.88 -0.60 0.42
N LEU A 58 27.14 -0.50 -0.02
CA LEU A 58 27.50 -0.13 -1.38
C LEU A 58 27.62 -1.33 -2.33
N ASP A 59 27.28 -2.54 -1.89
CA ASP A 59 27.23 -3.70 -2.78
C ASP A 59 26.26 -3.45 -3.96
N PRO A 60 26.64 -3.80 -5.21
CA PRO A 60 25.82 -3.57 -6.39
C PRO A 60 24.41 -4.17 -6.29
N VAL A 61 24.25 -5.29 -5.60
CA VAL A 61 22.94 -5.94 -5.39
C VAL A 61 22.07 -5.09 -4.46
N SER A 62 22.63 -4.59 -3.36
CA SER A 62 21.94 -3.72 -2.40
C SER A 62 21.51 -2.41 -3.06
N VAL A 63 22.40 -1.78 -3.83
CA VAL A 63 22.10 -0.56 -4.57
C VAL A 63 21.05 -0.82 -5.65
N GLY A 64 21.17 -1.93 -6.38
CA GLY A 64 20.20 -2.34 -7.39
C GLY A 64 18.81 -2.57 -6.81
N ALA A 65 18.72 -3.25 -5.66
CA ALA A 65 17.46 -3.48 -4.95
C ALA A 65 16.83 -2.16 -4.47
N LEU A 66 17.64 -1.24 -3.93
CA LEU A 66 17.17 0.07 -3.48
C LEU A 66 16.64 0.92 -4.64
N LEU A 67 17.35 0.95 -5.77
CA LEU A 67 16.91 1.65 -6.98
C LEU A 67 15.63 1.04 -7.56
N TYR A 68 15.55 -0.28 -7.61
CA TYR A 68 14.33 -0.97 -8.04
C TYR A 68 13.13 -0.62 -7.17
N LEU A 69 13.32 -0.67 -5.84
CA LEU A 69 12.26 -0.38 -4.88
C LEU A 69 11.81 1.09 -4.95
N GLY A 70 12.76 2.03 -5.01
CA GLY A 70 12.45 3.46 -5.04
C GLY A 70 11.84 3.93 -6.36
N VAL A 71 12.39 3.48 -7.49
CA VAL A 71 11.96 3.97 -8.82
C VAL A 71 10.74 3.18 -9.31
N PHE A 72 10.87 1.86 -9.45
CA PHE A 72 9.85 1.04 -10.11
C PHE A 72 8.73 0.66 -9.16
N ALA A 73 9.06 0.11 -8.00
CA ALA A 73 8.04 -0.36 -7.06
C ALA A 73 7.32 0.79 -6.33
N THR A 74 7.92 1.99 -6.29
CA THR A 74 7.36 3.16 -5.58
C THR A 74 6.95 4.28 -6.54
N ALA A 75 7.91 4.98 -7.17
CA ALA A 75 7.59 6.18 -7.95
C ALA A 75 6.67 5.87 -9.16
N VAL A 76 7.02 4.87 -9.96
CA VAL A 76 6.21 4.44 -11.11
C VAL A 76 4.86 3.88 -10.65
N ALA A 77 4.84 3.05 -9.61
CA ALA A 77 3.61 2.49 -9.06
C ALA A 77 2.65 3.59 -8.58
N PHE A 78 3.14 4.64 -7.90
CA PHE A 78 2.31 5.77 -7.48
C PHE A 78 1.82 6.63 -8.64
N MET A 79 2.63 6.85 -9.66
CA MET A 79 2.16 7.53 -10.88
C MET A 79 0.99 6.79 -11.50
N ILE A 80 1.12 5.47 -11.70
CA ILE A 80 0.03 4.62 -12.23
C ILE A 80 -1.19 4.68 -11.30
N TYR A 81 -1.00 4.51 -10.00
CA TYR A 81 -2.08 4.56 -9.01
C TYR A 81 -2.83 5.89 -9.06
N PHE A 82 -2.13 7.02 -9.11
CA PHE A 82 -2.76 8.33 -9.19
C PHE A 82 -3.43 8.59 -10.54
N SER A 83 -2.84 8.14 -11.65
CA SER A 83 -3.50 8.19 -12.96
C SER A 83 -4.82 7.42 -12.97
N ILE A 84 -4.84 6.20 -12.45
CA ILE A 84 -6.07 5.41 -12.34
C ILE A 84 -7.09 6.09 -11.43
N LEU A 85 -6.63 6.67 -10.32
CA LEU A 85 -7.48 7.37 -9.38
C LEU A 85 -8.10 8.64 -9.97
N GLU A 86 -7.40 9.32 -10.87
CA GLU A 86 -7.89 10.51 -11.57
C GLU A 86 -8.82 10.16 -12.74
N GLU A 87 -8.49 9.14 -13.53
CA GLU A 87 -9.24 8.75 -14.73
C GLU A 87 -10.47 7.88 -14.43
N HIS A 88 -10.34 6.92 -13.50
CA HIS A 88 -11.35 5.90 -13.21
C HIS A 88 -12.00 6.09 -11.82
N GLY A 89 -11.38 6.89 -10.95
CA GLY A 89 -11.93 7.22 -9.64
C GLY A 89 -11.52 6.25 -8.51
N ALA A 90 -12.04 6.53 -7.32
CA ALA A 90 -11.59 5.89 -6.08
C ALA A 90 -12.04 4.43 -5.92
N PHE A 91 -13.06 3.99 -6.65
CA PHE A 91 -13.56 2.63 -6.54
C PHE A 91 -12.60 1.64 -7.22
N GLU A 92 -12.27 1.89 -8.48
CA GLU A 92 -11.32 1.13 -9.29
C GLU A 92 -9.93 1.13 -8.65
N ALA A 93 -9.45 2.29 -8.20
CA ALA A 93 -8.18 2.39 -7.47
C ALA A 93 -8.17 1.54 -6.18
N ALA A 94 -9.30 1.43 -5.48
CA ALA A 94 -9.42 0.57 -4.32
C ALA A 94 -9.39 -0.93 -4.70
N LEU A 95 -10.01 -1.32 -5.81
CA LEU A 95 -9.98 -2.71 -6.32
C LEU A 95 -8.54 -3.19 -6.56
N ILE A 96 -7.68 -2.33 -7.10
CA ILE A 96 -6.26 -2.64 -7.30
C ILE A 96 -5.57 -2.93 -5.97
N GLY A 97 -5.81 -2.10 -4.95
CA GLY A 97 -5.26 -2.32 -3.61
C GLY A 97 -5.64 -3.68 -3.01
N TYR A 98 -6.81 -4.21 -3.34
CA TYR A 98 -7.25 -5.54 -2.89
C TYR A 98 -6.63 -6.69 -3.67
N LEU A 99 -6.16 -6.46 -4.89
CA LEU A 99 -5.42 -7.45 -5.68
C LEU A 99 -3.96 -7.59 -5.22
N VAL A 100 -3.38 -6.55 -4.60
CA VAL A 100 -1.97 -6.55 -4.17
C VAL A 100 -1.58 -7.79 -3.34
N PRO A 101 -2.31 -8.19 -2.28
CA PRO A 101 -1.95 -9.38 -1.49
C PRO A 101 -1.96 -10.68 -2.31
N ILE A 102 -2.88 -10.80 -3.26
CA ILE A 102 -3.01 -11.98 -4.12
C ILE A 102 -1.82 -12.05 -5.07
N VAL A 103 -1.54 -10.94 -5.78
CA VAL A 103 -0.40 -10.86 -6.71
C VAL A 103 0.92 -11.05 -5.97
N ALA A 104 1.09 -10.44 -4.80
CA ALA A 104 2.27 -10.60 -3.97
C ALA A 104 2.49 -12.08 -3.57
N THR A 105 1.43 -12.80 -3.23
CA THR A 105 1.52 -14.21 -2.85
C THR A 105 1.89 -15.09 -4.02
N VAL A 106 1.23 -14.90 -5.15
CA VAL A 106 1.54 -15.62 -6.39
C VAL A 106 3.00 -15.36 -6.78
N ALA A 107 3.43 -14.11 -6.76
CA ALA A 107 4.81 -13.73 -7.03
C ALA A 107 5.78 -14.37 -6.02
N SER A 108 5.47 -14.40 -4.72
CA SER A 108 6.30 -15.06 -3.70
C SER A 108 6.48 -16.55 -3.99
N VAL A 109 5.42 -17.28 -4.33
CA VAL A 109 5.53 -18.71 -4.68
C VAL A 109 6.41 -18.92 -5.90
N PHE A 110 6.21 -18.12 -6.96
CA PHE A 110 6.94 -18.32 -8.22
C PHE A 110 8.37 -17.80 -8.19
N LEU A 111 8.63 -16.68 -7.50
CA LEU A 111 9.95 -16.03 -7.48
C LEU A 111 10.83 -16.55 -6.34
N LEU A 112 10.25 -16.81 -5.16
CA LEU A 112 11.00 -17.24 -3.97
C LEU A 112 10.88 -18.76 -3.72
N GLY A 113 9.94 -19.45 -4.37
CA GLY A 113 9.71 -20.88 -4.17
C GLY A 113 9.09 -21.22 -2.82
N GLU A 114 8.47 -20.26 -2.14
CA GLU A 114 7.87 -20.46 -0.82
C GLU A 114 6.62 -21.35 -0.90
N GLU A 115 6.52 -22.33 0.00
CA GLU A 115 5.31 -23.15 0.13
C GLU A 115 4.23 -22.40 0.94
N ILE A 116 3.01 -22.32 0.40
CA ILE A 116 1.89 -21.69 1.10
C ILE A 116 1.36 -22.64 2.17
N GLY A 117 1.65 -22.34 3.43
CA GLY A 117 1.10 -23.06 4.58
C GLY A 117 -0.41 -22.83 4.76
N VAL A 118 -1.08 -23.78 5.43
CA VAL A 118 -2.54 -23.74 5.71
C VAL A 118 -2.96 -22.48 6.47
N LEU A 119 -2.12 -21.98 7.37
CA LEU A 119 -2.34 -20.72 8.10
C LEU A 119 -2.36 -19.50 7.18
N THR A 120 -1.50 -19.46 6.16
CA THR A 120 -1.45 -18.39 5.16
C THR A 120 -2.75 -18.37 4.36
N VAL A 121 -3.23 -19.55 3.93
CA VAL A 121 -4.52 -19.69 3.24
C VAL A 121 -5.68 -19.22 4.14
N GLY A 122 -5.67 -19.61 5.43
CA GLY A 122 -6.66 -19.15 6.39
C GLY A 122 -6.66 -17.63 6.59
N GLY A 123 -5.47 -17.01 6.64
CA GLY A 123 -5.30 -15.56 6.68
C GLY A 123 -5.85 -14.86 5.44
N PHE A 124 -5.58 -15.41 4.24
CA PHE A 124 -6.16 -14.92 2.99
C PHE A 124 -7.68 -14.98 2.99
N GLY A 125 -8.26 -16.09 3.45
CA GLY A 125 -9.70 -16.23 3.60
C GLY A 125 -10.29 -15.16 4.52
N LEU A 126 -9.65 -14.89 5.65
CA LEU A 126 -10.11 -13.86 6.59
C LEU A 126 -10.07 -12.45 6.00
N VAL A 127 -9.00 -12.10 5.28
CA VAL A 127 -8.88 -10.81 4.58
C VAL A 127 -9.96 -10.69 3.49
N ALA A 128 -10.19 -11.75 2.71
CA ALA A 128 -11.23 -11.77 1.68
C ALA A 128 -12.64 -11.58 2.28
N VAL A 129 -12.94 -12.23 3.40
CA VAL A 129 -14.21 -12.03 4.13
C VAL A 129 -14.35 -10.59 4.59
N GLY A 130 -13.32 -10.02 5.22
CA GLY A 130 -13.33 -8.60 5.64
C GLY A 130 -13.55 -7.64 4.47
N PHE A 131 -12.93 -7.92 3.33
CA PHE A 131 -13.12 -7.15 2.10
C PHE A 131 -14.57 -7.21 1.59
N VAL A 132 -15.15 -8.41 1.46
CA VAL A 132 -16.54 -8.58 1.01
C VAL A 132 -17.52 -7.87 1.94
N LEU A 133 -17.30 -7.94 3.26
CA LEU A 133 -18.14 -7.24 4.23
C LEU A 133 -18.06 -5.71 4.07
N LEU A 134 -16.86 -5.16 3.87
CA LEU A 134 -16.65 -3.72 3.71
C LEU A 134 -17.22 -3.19 2.39
N LYS A 135 -17.09 -3.95 1.31
CA LYS A 135 -17.46 -3.55 -0.05
C LYS A 135 -18.78 -4.16 -0.55
N ARG A 136 -19.57 -4.78 0.34
CA ARG A 136 -20.85 -5.43 0.02
C ARG A 136 -21.77 -4.58 -0.85
N ARG A 137 -21.89 -3.27 -0.58
CA ARG A 137 -22.74 -2.36 -1.36
C ARG A 137 -22.24 -2.19 -2.80
N ALA A 138 -20.95 -1.90 -2.95
CA ALA A 138 -20.35 -1.74 -4.26
C ALA A 138 -20.30 -3.05 -5.07
N LEU A 139 -20.18 -4.21 -4.41
CA LEU A 139 -20.30 -5.52 -5.04
C LEU A 139 -21.74 -5.80 -5.51
N VAL A 140 -22.75 -5.43 -4.72
CA VAL A 140 -24.17 -5.58 -5.10
C VAL A 140 -24.50 -4.70 -6.30
N ASP A 141 -23.95 -3.49 -6.36
CA ASP A 141 -24.13 -2.57 -7.50
C ASP A 141 -23.40 -3.09 -8.75
N ALA A 142 -22.16 -3.60 -8.61
CA ALA A 142 -21.38 -4.14 -9.72
C ALA A 142 -21.94 -5.46 -10.29
N VAL A 143 -22.60 -6.27 -9.46
CA VAL A 143 -23.24 -7.53 -9.88
C VAL A 143 -24.63 -7.28 -10.49
N GLY A 144 -25.08 -6.02 -10.57
CA GLY A 144 -26.30 -5.65 -11.30
C GLY A 144 -27.61 -6.03 -10.62
N LEU A 145 -27.61 -6.24 -9.29
CA LEU A 145 -28.84 -6.51 -8.53
C LEU A 145 -29.71 -5.26 -8.30
N SER A 146 -29.35 -4.10 -8.88
CA SER A 146 -30.13 -2.86 -8.84
C SER A 146 -31.08 -2.67 -10.02
N SER A 147 -31.18 -3.62 -10.97
CA SER A 147 -32.27 -3.61 -11.94
C SER A 147 -33.58 -4.08 -11.29
N GLY A 148 -34.26 -3.21 -10.52
CA GLY A 148 -35.64 -3.51 -10.15
C GLY A 148 -36.28 -2.85 -8.94
N VAL A 149 -35.76 -1.76 -8.35
CA VAL A 149 -36.59 -0.93 -7.45
C VAL A 149 -36.99 0.32 -8.20
N GLY A 150 -38.18 0.23 -8.78
CA GLY A 150 -38.79 1.29 -9.57
C GLY A 150 -39.06 2.56 -8.76
N SER A 151 -39.09 3.66 -9.49
CA SER A 151 -40.03 4.76 -9.32
C SER A 151 -40.13 5.46 -10.68
N PRO A 152 -41.22 6.17 -11.00
CA PRO A 152 -42.32 6.62 -10.13
C PRO A 152 -43.59 5.76 -10.16
#